data_AF-A0A3D1Q8B5-F1
#
_entry.id   AF-A0A3D1Q8B5-F1
#
_cell.length_a   1.000
_cell.length_b   1.000
_cell.length_c   1.000
_cell.angle_alpha   90.00
_cell.angle_beta   90.00
_cell.angle_gamma   90.00
#
_symmetry.space_group_name_H-M   'P 1'
#
loop_
_entity.id
_entity.type
_entity.pdbx_description
1 polymer ?
#
loop_
_entity_poly.entity_id
_entity_poly.type
_entity_poly.pdbx_seq_one_letter_code
_entity_poly.pdbx_strand_id
1 'polypeptide(L)'
;KMSKSKGNVVSPEDIINTYGADTARLFILFASPPERDLEWSDAGVEGAYRFLNRVWRLVMDYAELMQSQDSHSAELDESARQLRFKTHATIKKVTEDIEGRFNFNTAISAIMELSNLLGSYRENPRPQ
;
A
#
# COMPACT_ATOMS: atom_id res chain seq x y z
N LYS A 1 0.67 -26.10 4.26
CA LYS A 1 0.45 -26.10 5.74
C LYS A 1 1.78 -26.20 6.49
N MET A 2 2.11 -25.19 7.30
CA MET A 2 3.29 -25.18 8.19
C MET A 2 3.08 -26.15 9.36
N SER A 3 4.13 -26.86 9.79
CA SER A 3 4.09 -27.68 11.00
C SER A 3 5.47 -27.88 11.62
N LYS A 4 5.53 -27.97 12.95
CA LYS A 4 6.78 -28.28 13.68
C LYS A 4 7.42 -29.58 13.19
N SER A 5 6.60 -30.59 12.87
CA SER A 5 7.04 -31.89 12.34
C SER A 5 7.69 -31.80 10.95
N LYS A 6 7.44 -30.74 10.18
CA LYS A 6 8.02 -30.52 8.85
C LYS A 6 9.19 -29.55 8.86
N GLY A 7 9.56 -29.00 10.03
CA GLY A 7 10.67 -28.05 10.16
C GLY A 7 10.49 -26.72 9.41
N ASN A 8 9.29 -26.44 8.90
CA ASN A 8 8.99 -25.29 8.04
C ASN A 8 8.16 -24.22 8.76
N VAL A 9 8.23 -24.18 10.09
CA VAL A 9 7.60 -23.13 10.88
C VAL A 9 8.46 -21.89 10.76
N VAL A 10 7.92 -20.82 10.18
CA VAL A 10 8.58 -19.53 10.18
C VAL A 10 8.10 -18.73 11.38
N SER A 11 9.03 -18.18 12.15
CA SER A 11 8.69 -17.37 13.32
C SER A 11 8.23 -15.98 12.87
N PRO A 12 7.05 -15.51 13.30
CA PRO A 12 6.64 -14.13 13.07
C PRO A 12 7.62 -13.11 13.68
N GLU A 13 8.31 -13.46 14.77
CA GLU A 13 9.31 -12.59 15.41
C GLU A 13 10.49 -12.28 14.49
N ASP A 14 10.93 -13.23 13.67
CA ASP A 14 12.08 -13.02 12.77
C ASP A 14 11.76 -11.96 11.71
N ILE A 15 10.53 -11.96 11.17
CA ILE A 15 10.09 -10.87 10.28
C ILE A 15 10.04 -9.56 11.05
N ILE A 16 9.41 -9.54 12.22
CA ILE A 16 9.21 -8.30 12.98
C ILE A 16 10.56 -7.66 13.30
N ASN A 17 11.55 -8.46 13.70
CA ASN A 17 12.90 -7.99 14.02
C ASN A 17 13.66 -7.52 12.78
N THR A 18 13.43 -8.13 11.61
CA THR A 18 14.18 -7.82 10.37
C THR A 18 13.53 -6.70 9.56
N TYR A 19 12.22 -6.74 9.39
CA TYR A 19 11.44 -5.89 8.48
C TYR A 19 10.37 -5.04 9.18
N GLY A 20 10.14 -5.22 10.48
CA GLY A 20 9.13 -4.49 11.25
C GLY A 20 7.75 -5.14 11.24
N ALA A 21 6.93 -4.76 12.22
CA ALA A 21 5.58 -5.29 12.40
C ALA A 21 4.64 -4.97 11.23
N ASP A 22 4.76 -3.78 10.64
CA ASP A 22 3.89 -3.37 9.52
C ASP A 22 4.16 -4.20 8.27
N THR A 23 5.41 -4.56 7.99
CA THR A 23 5.74 -5.48 6.90
C THR A 23 5.05 -6.83 7.09
N ALA A 24 5.14 -7.40 8.29
CA ALA A 24 4.51 -8.68 8.61
C ALA A 24 2.99 -8.61 8.42
N ARG A 25 2.34 -7.58 8.97
CA ARG A 25 0.89 -7.37 8.88
C ARG A 25 0.45 -7.17 7.44
N LEU A 26 1.15 -6.33 6.68
CA LEU A 26 0.82 -6.05 5.30
C LEU A 26 0.95 -7.32 4.43
N PHE A 27 2.04 -8.09 4.60
CA PHE A 27 2.21 -9.36 3.91
C PHE A 27 1.05 -10.32 4.19
N ILE A 28 0.68 -10.51 5.47
CA ILE A 28 -0.40 -11.42 5.86
C ILE A 28 -1.74 -10.99 5.24
N LEU A 29 -2.07 -9.71 5.33
CA LEU A 29 -3.34 -9.17 4.81
C LEU A 29 -3.40 -9.13 3.27
N PHE A 30 -2.25 -9.14 2.61
CA PHE A 30 -2.17 -9.07 1.16
C PHE A 30 -2.04 -10.44 0.48
N ALA A 31 -1.33 -11.39 1.10
CA ALA A 31 -0.96 -12.65 0.48
C ALA A 31 -2.15 -13.57 0.17
N SER A 32 -3.21 -13.52 0.98
CA SER A 32 -4.38 -14.36 0.80
C SER A 32 -5.63 -13.73 1.42
N PRO A 33 -6.82 -13.93 0.83
CA PRO A 33 -8.09 -13.63 1.50
C PRO A 33 -8.20 -14.34 2.86
N PRO A 34 -8.94 -13.78 3.83
CA PRO A 34 -9.07 -14.36 5.17
C PRO A 34 -9.60 -15.80 5.18
N GLU A 35 -10.40 -16.18 4.18
CA GLU A 35 -11.03 -17.50 4.10
C GLU A 35 -10.13 -18.58 3.48
N ARG A 36 -8.94 -18.21 3.01
CA ARG A 36 -8.02 -19.11 2.29
C ARG A 36 -6.71 -19.28 3.05
N ASP A 37 -6.14 -20.48 2.95
CA ASP A 37 -4.81 -20.76 3.50
C ASP A 37 -3.77 -19.80 2.92
N LEU A 38 -2.99 -19.18 3.80
CA LEU A 38 -1.84 -18.38 3.42
C LEU A 38 -0.64 -19.29 3.12
N GLU A 39 -0.09 -19.15 1.92
CA GLU A 39 1.21 -19.72 1.58
C GLU A 39 2.32 -18.73 1.91
N TRP A 40 3.30 -19.21 2.66
CA TRP A 40 4.42 -18.38 3.06
C TRP A 40 5.38 -18.11 1.89
N SER A 41 5.85 -16.87 1.77
CA SER A 41 6.80 -16.46 0.74
C SER A 41 7.69 -15.33 1.24
N ASP A 42 8.98 -15.59 1.41
CA ASP A 42 9.96 -14.57 1.82
C ASP A 42 10.05 -13.44 0.78
N ALA A 43 9.93 -13.77 -0.51
CA ALA A 43 9.83 -12.77 -1.58
C ALA A 43 8.57 -11.89 -1.43
N GLY A 44 7.47 -12.45 -0.92
CA GLY A 44 6.26 -11.70 -0.58
C GLY A 44 6.49 -10.72 0.58
N VAL A 45 7.21 -11.15 1.61
CA VAL A 45 7.61 -10.30 2.75
C VAL A 45 8.50 -9.15 2.28
N GLU A 46 9.52 -9.43 1.47
CA GLU A 46 10.37 -8.40 0.88
C GLU A 46 9.59 -7.44 -0.04
N GLY A 47 8.59 -7.94 -0.75
CA GLY A 47 7.67 -7.14 -1.55
C GLY A 47 6.90 -6.12 -0.70
N ALA A 48 6.33 -6.57 0.42
CA ALA A 48 5.64 -5.71 1.38
C ALA A 48 6.59 -4.65 1.98
N TYR A 49 7.80 -5.05 2.38
CA TYR A 49 8.82 -4.14 2.90
C TYR A 49 9.20 -3.05 1.88
N ARG A 50 9.45 -3.44 0.63
CA ARG A 50 9.74 -2.49 -0.46
C ARG A 50 8.58 -1.55 -0.74
N PHE A 51 7.35 -2.04 -0.69
CA PHE A 51 6.17 -1.18 -0.85
C PHE A 51 6.07 -0.12 0.25
N LEU A 52 6.21 -0.50 1.52
CA LEU A 52 6.18 0.46 2.64
C LEU A 52 7.29 1.52 2.51
N ASN A 53 8.49 1.12 2.12
CA ASN A 53 9.59 2.06 1.86
C ASN A 53 9.31 3.02 0.70
N ARG A 54 8.60 2.58 -0.35
CA ARG A 54 8.16 3.48 -1.43
C ARG A 54 7.13 4.49 -0.95
N VAL A 55 6.16 4.06 -0.14
CA VAL A 55 5.17 4.96 0.46
C VAL A 55 5.87 5.99 1.36
N TRP A 56 6.82 5.56 2.18
CA TRP A 56 7.62 6.46 3.01
C TRP A 56 8.31 7.53 2.18
N ARG A 57 9.05 7.14 1.13
CA ARG A 57 9.71 8.09 0.22
C ARG A 57 8.71 9.05 -0.42
N LEU A 58 7.60 8.52 -0.94
CA LEU A 58 6.54 9.35 -1.53
C LEU A 58 6.06 10.44 -0.58
N VAL A 59 5.77 10.10 0.68
CA VAL A 59 5.32 11.07 1.69
C VAL A 59 6.42 12.08 2.02
N MET A 60 7.66 11.62 2.21
CA MET A 60 8.79 12.52 2.49
C MET A 60 9.03 13.51 1.35
N ASP A 61 8.87 13.06 0.10
CA ASP A 61 9.05 13.90 -1.09
C ASP A 61 7.97 15.00 -1.20
N TYR A 62 6.80 14.83 -0.55
CA TYR A 62 5.74 15.83 -0.47
C TYR A 62 5.70 16.56 0.88
N ALA A 63 6.56 16.22 1.85
CA ALA A 63 6.45 16.69 3.23
C ALA A 63 6.58 18.22 3.36
N GLU A 64 7.40 18.86 2.53
CA GLU A 64 7.54 20.33 2.49
C GLU A 64 6.30 21.00 1.88
N LEU A 65 5.77 20.45 0.78
CA LEU A 65 4.55 20.93 0.11
C LEU A 65 3.30 20.80 0.99
N MET A 66 3.27 19.80 1.88
CA MET A 66 2.19 19.62 2.85
C MET A 66 2.20 20.66 3.98
N GLN A 67 3.33 21.33 4.23
CA GLN A 67 3.42 22.38 5.26
C GLN A 67 2.89 23.72 4.78
N SER A 68 2.93 24.01 3.48
CA SER A 68 2.26 25.16 2.89
C SER A 68 0.75 24.91 2.83
N GLN A 69 0.00 25.53 3.75
CA GLN A 69 -1.47 25.43 3.89
C GLN A 69 -2.27 26.09 2.75
N ASP A 70 -1.70 26.29 1.57
CA ASP A 70 -2.47 26.79 0.43
C ASP A 70 -3.22 25.65 -0.24
N SER A 71 -4.30 25.20 0.40
CA SER A 71 -5.39 24.50 -0.28
C SER A 71 -6.18 25.52 -1.12
N HIS A 72 -5.50 26.16 -2.07
CA HIS A 72 -6.18 27.02 -3.01
C HIS A 72 -7.01 26.15 -3.94
N SER A 73 -8.28 26.52 -4.09
CA SER A 73 -9.22 25.99 -5.08
C SER A 73 -8.80 26.42 -6.50
N ALA A 74 -7.55 26.16 -6.87
CA ALA A 74 -7.07 26.35 -8.22
C ALA A 74 -7.83 25.40 -9.13
N GLU A 75 -8.14 25.85 -10.35
CA GLU A 75 -8.68 24.96 -11.36
C GLU A 75 -7.72 23.78 -11.55
N LEU A 76 -8.16 22.60 -11.16
CA LEU A 76 -7.38 21.39 -11.36
C LEU A 76 -7.23 21.16 -12.86
N ASP A 77 -6.00 20.92 -13.31
CA ASP A 77 -5.77 20.40 -14.65
C ASP A 77 -6.30 18.96 -14.78
N GLU A 78 -6.30 18.44 -16.01
CA GLU A 78 -6.83 17.10 -16.28
C GLU A 78 -6.10 15.99 -15.50
N SER A 79 -4.79 16.09 -15.35
CA SER A 79 -4.00 15.09 -14.61
C SER A 79 -4.30 15.12 -13.10
N ALA A 80 -4.45 16.31 -12.53
CA ALA A 80 -4.84 16.51 -11.14
C ALA A 80 -6.29 16.08 -10.89
N ARG A 81 -7.21 16.30 -11.86
CA ARG A 81 -8.59 15.78 -11.79
C ARG A 81 -8.62 14.27 -11.83
N GLN A 82 -7.84 13.63 -12.71
CA GLN A 82 -7.74 12.18 -12.79
C GLN A 82 -7.16 11.58 -11.53
N LEU A 83 -6.11 12.19 -10.97
CA LEU A 83 -5.54 11.78 -9.69
C LEU A 83 -6.59 11.89 -8.58
N ARG A 84 -7.28 13.03 -8.46
CA ARG A 84 -8.35 13.24 -7.47
C ARG A 84 -9.49 12.23 -7.64
N PHE A 85 -9.90 11.96 -8.88
CA PHE A 85 -10.91 10.94 -9.17
C PHE A 85 -10.44 9.55 -8.70
N LYS A 86 -9.22 9.13 -9.04
CA LYS A 86 -8.65 7.86 -8.59
C LYS A 86 -8.55 7.81 -7.06
N THR A 87 -8.17 8.89 -6.39
CA THR A 87 -8.15 8.98 -4.93
C THR A 87 -9.52 8.68 -4.33
N HIS A 88 -10.58 9.36 -4.78
CA HIS A 88 -11.94 9.10 -4.28
C HIS A 88 -12.45 7.70 -4.63
N ALA A 89 -12.14 7.19 -5.82
CA ALA A 89 -12.49 5.84 -6.22
C ALA A 89 -11.79 4.79 -5.34
N THR A 90 -10.50 4.99 -5.03
CA THR A 90 -9.73 4.13 -4.12
C THR A 90 -10.29 4.19 -2.70
N ILE A 91 -10.64 5.37 -2.18
CA ILE A 91 -11.28 5.51 -0.86
C ILE A 91 -12.54 4.66 -0.80
N LYS A 92 -13.47 4.85 -1.76
CA LYS A 92 -14.71 4.08 -1.84
C LYS A 92 -14.44 2.58 -1.88
N LYS A 93 -13.53 2.14 -2.77
CA LYS A 93 -13.20 0.72 -2.92
C LYS A 93 -12.62 0.12 -1.64
N VAL A 94 -11.69 0.81 -1.00
CA VAL A 94 -11.08 0.35 0.26
C VAL A 94 -12.14 0.24 1.36
N THR A 95 -13.03 1.23 1.49
CA THR A 95 -14.15 1.18 2.44
C THR A 95 -15.03 -0.05 2.18
N GLU A 96 -15.50 -0.23 0.94
CA GLU A 96 -16.39 -1.36 0.58
C GLU A 96 -15.70 -2.73 0.75
N ASP A 97 -14.42 -2.84 0.39
CA ASP A 97 -13.65 -4.09 0.51
C ASP A 97 -13.44 -4.48 1.98
N ILE A 98 -13.19 -3.50 2.87
CA ILE A 98 -13.01 -3.74 4.30
C ILE A 98 -14.35 -4.06 4.99
N GLU A 99 -15.39 -3.26 4.76
CA GLU A 99 -16.69 -3.40 5.43
C GLU A 99 -17.50 -4.60 4.94
N GLY A 100 -17.37 -4.95 3.65
CA GLY A 100 -18.18 -6.00 3.04
C GLY A 100 -17.78 -7.40 3.48
N ARG A 101 -16.64 -7.89 2.98
CA ARG A 101 -16.17 -9.28 3.20
C ARG A 101 -14.72 -9.35 3.66
N PHE A 102 -14.18 -8.28 4.23
CA PHE A 102 -12.78 -8.23 4.66
C PHE A 102 -11.79 -8.61 3.53
N ASN A 103 -12.05 -8.12 2.31
CA ASN A 103 -11.18 -8.33 1.15
C ASN A 103 -9.92 -7.45 1.24
N PHE A 104 -9.11 -7.66 2.28
CA PHE A 104 -7.95 -6.80 2.56
C PHE A 104 -6.92 -6.80 1.43
N ASN A 105 -6.75 -7.94 0.76
CA ASN A 105 -5.83 -8.06 -0.36
C ASN A 105 -6.23 -7.12 -1.52
N THR A 106 -7.51 -7.03 -1.85
CA THR A 106 -7.98 -6.13 -2.93
C THR A 106 -7.99 -4.67 -2.50
N ALA A 107 -8.24 -4.39 -1.22
CA ALA A 107 -8.11 -3.05 -0.65
C ALA A 107 -6.65 -2.55 -0.74
N ILE A 108 -5.69 -3.40 -0.35
CA ILE A 108 -4.26 -3.11 -0.44
C ILE A 108 -3.84 -2.93 -1.90
N SER A 109 -4.30 -3.78 -2.83
CA SER A 109 -4.05 -3.58 -4.28
C SER A 109 -4.50 -2.21 -4.76
N ALA A 110 -5.69 -1.75 -4.35
CA ALA A 110 -6.20 -0.43 -4.74
C ALA A 110 -5.33 0.72 -4.21
N ILE A 111 -4.74 0.56 -3.01
CA ILE A 111 -3.78 1.52 -2.44
C ILE A 111 -2.45 1.47 -3.19
N MET A 112 -1.96 0.28 -3.56
CA MET A 112 -0.74 0.14 -4.37
C MET A 112 -0.89 0.82 -5.73
N GLU A 113 -2.03 0.65 -6.40
CA GLU A 113 -2.34 1.34 -7.67
C GLU A 113 -2.34 2.87 -7.52
N LEU A 114 -2.98 3.38 -6.46
CA LEU A 114 -2.99 4.82 -6.18
C LEU A 114 -1.58 5.35 -5.90
N SER A 115 -0.76 4.61 -5.14
CA SER A 115 0.63 4.96 -4.84
C SER A 115 1.49 5.04 -6.11
N ASN A 116 1.32 4.10 -7.04
CA ASN A 116 2.01 4.13 -8.34
C ASN A 116 1.60 5.35 -9.18
N LEU A 117 0.30 5.70 -9.18
CA LEU A 117 -0.20 6.87 -9.89
C LEU A 117 0.37 8.17 -9.29
N LEU A 118 0.43 8.27 -7.95
CA LEU A 118 1.06 9.40 -7.26
C LEU A 118 2.54 9.54 -7.60
N GLY A 119 3.28 8.42 -7.62
CA GLY A 119 4.69 8.42 -8.03
C GLY A 119 4.86 8.93 -9.47
N SER A 120 4.02 8.45 -10.39
CA SER A 120 4.06 8.85 -11.80
C SER A 120 3.70 10.32 -12.03
N TYR A 121 2.72 10.84 -11.28
CA TYR A 121 2.33 12.26 -11.31
C TYR A 121 3.49 13.18 -10.89
N ARG A 122 4.35 12.72 -9.98
CA ARG A 122 5.51 13.48 -9.51
C ARG A 122 6.72 13.44 -10.43
N GLU A 123 6.92 12.37 -11.18
CA GLU A 123 8.06 12.28 -12.12
C GLU A 123 7.82 13.12 -13.39
N ASN A 124 6.56 13.36 -13.73
CA ASN A 124 6.16 14.28 -14.79
C ASN A 124 5.14 15.33 -14.30
N PRO A 125 5.48 16.18 -13.29
CA PRO A 125 4.74 17.41 -13.08
C PRO A 125 5.11 18.28 -14.28
N ARG A 126 4.15 18.69 -15.10
CA ARG A 126 4.42 19.33 -16.41
C ARG A 126 5.62 20.30 -16.40
N PRO A 127 6.39 20.41 -17.50
CA PRO A 127 7.19 21.60 -17.73
C PRO A 127 6.26 22.82 -17.74
N GLN A 128 6.69 23.89 -17.07
CA GLN A 128 5.97 25.16 -16.95
C GLN A 128 5.59 25.73 -18.32
#